data_AF-A0A522Q4G7-F1
#
_entry.id   AF-A0A522Q4G7-F1
#
_cell.length_a   1.000
_cell.length_b   1.000
_cell.length_c   1.000
_cell.angle_alpha   90.00
_cell.angle_beta   90.00
_cell.angle_gamma   90.00
#
_symmetry.space_group_name_H-M   'P 1'
#
loop_
_entity.id
_entity.type
_entity.pdbx_description
1 polymer ?
#
loop_
_entity_poly.entity_id
_entity_poly.type
_entity_poly.pdbx_seq_one_letter_code
_entity_poly.pdbx_strand_id
1 'polypeptide(L)'
;MNLRRRRRRVSGHCRPGPPDGIQLKKVVGSCIIRQSGTAPINQYSAFLDRRRKRVNITASALEHIELRIAERSLLLHPFYQAWTRGKLPRTALRDYARQYYHHVAAFPTYLSALHAHTEDQRVRRHILANLVDEEAGNPNHPDLWLQFAESMGLCREEVTNAELWPETENLIRTFRRICREGSVAQGIAALYAYESQIPKVAESKIGGLEKFYGLDTPDALGYFRVHIEADREHSRVERELLESSLNTEDARNVTEAVDTILNSLWDLLSGVCRRHDIEC
;
A
#
# COMPACT_ATOMS: atom_id res chain seq x y z
N MET A 1 -49.76 45.91 -12.03
CA MET A 1 -50.67 44.87 -12.58
C MET A 1 -50.29 43.53 -11.98
N ASN A 2 -51.20 42.98 -11.17
CA ASN A 2 -51.16 41.66 -10.57
C ASN A 2 -51.17 40.55 -11.63
N LEU A 3 -50.35 39.51 -11.50
CA LEU A 3 -50.69 38.16 -11.97
C LEU A 3 -49.99 37.08 -11.12
N ARG A 4 -50.66 36.80 -9.98
CA ARG A 4 -51.00 35.46 -9.46
C ARG A 4 -49.91 34.40 -9.32
N ARG A 5 -49.43 34.31 -8.07
CA ARG A 5 -49.06 33.06 -7.37
C ARG A 5 -50.09 31.94 -7.64
N ARG A 6 -49.65 30.78 -8.10
CA ARG A 6 -50.38 29.51 -7.95
C ARG A 6 -49.66 28.62 -6.94
N ARG A 7 -50.23 28.57 -5.73
CA ARG A 7 -50.03 27.48 -4.76
C ARG A 7 -50.52 26.18 -5.41
N ARG A 8 -49.69 25.14 -5.47
CA ARG A 8 -50.19 23.76 -5.57
C ARG A 8 -50.06 23.11 -4.20
N ARG A 9 -51.23 22.67 -3.71
CA ARG A 9 -51.42 21.94 -2.47
C ARG A 9 -50.66 20.61 -2.52
N VAL A 10 -50.10 20.31 -1.35
CA VAL A 10 -49.75 18.97 -0.88
C VAL A 10 -50.99 18.09 -0.94
N SER A 11 -50.90 16.97 -1.65
CA SER A 11 -51.78 15.81 -1.45
C SER A 11 -50.88 14.61 -1.19
N GLY A 12 -50.81 14.24 0.09
CA GLY A 12 -50.11 13.05 0.53
C GLY A 12 -50.68 11.81 -0.17
N HIS A 13 -49.79 11.00 -0.71
CA HIS A 13 -50.04 9.59 -0.93
C HIS A 13 -48.99 8.86 -0.10
N CYS A 14 -49.43 8.42 1.09
CA CYS A 14 -48.73 7.47 1.91
C CYS A 14 -48.45 6.22 1.06
N ARG A 15 -47.18 5.96 0.76
CA ARG A 15 -46.77 4.66 0.25
C ARG A 15 -46.96 3.65 1.40
N PRO A 16 -47.66 2.53 1.20
CA PRO A 16 -47.73 1.50 2.23
C PRO A 16 -46.32 0.93 2.43
N GLY A 17 -45.89 0.89 3.70
CA GLY A 17 -44.70 0.14 4.10
C GLY A 17 -44.88 -1.35 3.79
N PRO A 18 -43.79 -2.11 3.70
CA PRO A 18 -43.87 -3.53 3.40
C PRO A 18 -44.64 -4.24 4.54
N PRO A 19 -45.47 -5.24 4.22
CA PRO A 19 -46.19 -5.98 5.25
C PRO A 19 -45.21 -6.77 6.12
N ASP A 20 -45.39 -6.67 7.42
CA ASP A 20 -44.84 -7.59 8.41
C ASP A 20 -45.32 -9.02 8.13
N GLY A 21 -44.40 -9.98 8.25
CA GLY A 21 -44.73 -11.40 8.34
C GLY A 21 -44.59 -12.21 7.06
N ILE A 22 -43.36 -12.35 6.54
CA ILE A 22 -43.00 -13.50 5.70
C ILE A 22 -42.34 -14.53 6.61
N GLN A 23 -43.09 -15.57 6.97
CA GLN A 23 -42.48 -16.81 7.45
C GLN A 23 -41.57 -17.36 6.35
N LEU A 24 -40.26 -17.37 6.60
CA LEU A 24 -39.29 -18.14 5.82
C LEU A 24 -39.63 -19.62 5.96
N LYS A 25 -40.48 -20.15 5.07
CA LYS A 25 -40.51 -21.59 4.81
C LYS A 25 -39.12 -21.95 4.28
N LYS A 26 -38.39 -22.78 5.03
CA LYS A 26 -37.21 -23.50 4.55
C LYS A 26 -37.64 -24.29 3.31
N VAL A 27 -37.41 -23.74 2.12
CA VAL A 27 -37.37 -24.53 0.90
C VAL A 27 -36.03 -25.23 0.93
N VAL A 28 -36.03 -26.46 1.45
CA VAL A 28 -34.94 -27.39 1.25
C VAL A 28 -35.01 -27.77 -0.22
N GLY A 29 -34.38 -26.96 -1.08
CA GLY A 29 -34.15 -27.29 -2.46
C GLY A 29 -33.19 -28.47 -2.49
N SER A 30 -33.72 -29.69 -2.56
CA SER A 30 -32.94 -30.86 -2.93
C SER A 30 -32.47 -30.64 -4.37
N CYS A 31 -31.27 -30.09 -4.53
CA CYS A 31 -30.54 -30.23 -5.77
C CYS A 31 -30.29 -31.74 -5.92
N ILE A 32 -31.13 -32.38 -6.73
CA ILE A 32 -30.87 -33.74 -7.21
C ILE A 32 -29.59 -33.59 -8.03
N ILE A 33 -28.47 -33.91 -7.40
CA ILE A 33 -27.22 -34.20 -8.09
C ILE A 33 -27.56 -35.38 -8.99
N ARG A 34 -27.85 -35.12 -10.27
CA ARG A 34 -27.76 -36.16 -11.29
C ARG A 34 -26.32 -36.64 -11.21
N GLN A 35 -26.12 -37.85 -10.68
CA GLN A 35 -24.88 -38.58 -10.79
C GLN A 35 -24.64 -38.87 -12.28
N SER A 36 -24.05 -37.92 -12.97
CA SER A 36 -23.45 -38.14 -14.28
C SER A 36 -21.95 -38.30 -14.05
N GLY A 37 -21.50 -39.55 -14.07
CA GLY A 37 -20.09 -39.94 -14.16
C GLY A 37 -19.38 -40.03 -12.82
N THR A 38 -19.14 -41.25 -12.33
CA THR A 38 -18.07 -41.53 -11.38
C THR A 38 -16.74 -41.19 -12.05
N ALA A 39 -16.17 -40.01 -11.76
CA ALA A 39 -14.74 -39.83 -11.96
C ALA A 39 -14.03 -40.89 -11.09
N PRO A 40 -13.10 -41.69 -11.65
CA PRO A 40 -12.45 -42.75 -10.89
C PRO A 40 -11.77 -42.14 -9.65
N ILE A 41 -11.83 -42.82 -8.51
CA ILE A 41 -11.27 -42.39 -7.20
C ILE A 41 -9.84 -41.83 -7.33
N ASN A 42 -9.08 -42.34 -8.30
CA ASN A 42 -7.72 -41.93 -8.64
C ASN A 42 -7.59 -40.48 -9.19
N GLN A 43 -8.62 -39.93 -9.82
CA GLN A 43 -8.62 -38.54 -10.32
C GLN A 43 -8.87 -37.52 -9.20
N TYR A 44 -9.69 -37.87 -8.21
CA TYR A 44 -10.00 -36.98 -7.08
C TYR A 44 -8.80 -36.86 -6.12
N SER A 45 -8.10 -37.97 -5.84
CA SER A 45 -6.86 -37.97 -5.06
C SER A 45 -5.73 -37.18 -5.74
N ALA A 46 -5.56 -37.36 -7.06
CA ALA A 46 -4.59 -36.60 -7.84
C ALA A 46 -4.90 -35.09 -7.87
N PHE A 47 -6.18 -34.71 -7.91
CA PHE A 47 -6.60 -33.32 -7.81
C PHE A 47 -6.26 -32.71 -6.43
N LEU A 48 -6.56 -33.43 -5.34
CA LEU A 48 -6.24 -32.98 -3.99
C LEU A 48 -4.72 -32.89 -3.75
N ASP A 49 -3.93 -33.83 -4.27
CA ASP A 49 -2.46 -33.79 -4.19
C ASP A 49 -1.86 -32.63 -4.99
N ARG A 50 -2.36 -32.37 -6.21
CA ARG A 50 -1.96 -31.20 -7.00
C ARG A 50 -2.32 -29.89 -6.30
N ARG A 51 -3.52 -29.81 -5.71
CA ARG A 51 -3.95 -28.64 -4.93
C ARG A 51 -3.07 -28.43 -3.71
N ARG A 52 -2.76 -29.49 -2.96
CA ARG A 52 -1.87 -29.45 -1.79
C ARG A 52 -0.44 -29.05 -2.17
N LYS A 53 0.12 -29.61 -3.24
CA LYS A 53 1.43 -29.23 -3.78
C LYS A 53 1.46 -27.77 -4.19
N ARG A 54 0.43 -27.28 -4.90
CA ARG A 54 0.33 -25.86 -5.29
C ARG A 54 0.32 -24.95 -4.07
N VAL A 55 -0.50 -25.24 -3.05
CA VAL A 55 -0.56 -24.48 -1.79
C VAL A 55 0.79 -24.46 -1.07
N ASN A 56 1.50 -25.60 -1.01
CA ASN A 56 2.81 -25.65 -0.37
C ASN A 56 3.85 -24.79 -1.10
N ILE A 57 3.81 -24.72 -2.43
CA ILE A 57 4.78 -23.92 -3.20
C ILE A 57 4.45 -22.42 -3.13
N THR A 58 3.17 -22.05 -3.16
CA THR A 58 2.78 -20.63 -2.98
C THR A 58 3.15 -20.12 -1.60
N ALA A 59 2.94 -20.93 -0.55
CA ALA A 59 3.40 -20.61 0.80
C ALA A 59 4.92 -20.42 0.84
N SER A 60 5.68 -21.36 0.26
CA SER A 60 7.15 -21.27 0.21
C SER A 60 7.66 -20.04 -0.57
N ALA A 61 6.98 -19.63 -1.63
CA ALA A 61 7.37 -18.46 -2.41
C ALA A 61 7.03 -17.14 -1.70
N LEU A 62 5.88 -17.06 -1.01
CA LEU A 62 5.53 -15.90 -0.19
C LEU A 62 6.48 -15.76 1.02
N GLU A 63 6.78 -16.87 1.70
CA GLU A 63 7.78 -16.91 2.78
C GLU A 63 9.15 -16.41 2.29
N HIS A 64 9.54 -16.78 1.07
CA HIS A 64 10.78 -16.28 0.48
C HIS A 64 10.73 -14.77 0.26
N ILE A 65 9.65 -14.22 -0.29
CA ILE A 65 9.46 -12.77 -0.47
C ILE A 65 9.54 -12.03 0.88
N GLU A 66 8.84 -12.54 1.90
CA GLU A 66 8.86 -11.98 3.26
C GLU A 66 10.26 -12.02 3.87
N LEU A 67 11.03 -13.10 3.63
CA LEU A 67 12.43 -13.19 4.03
C LEU A 67 13.28 -12.10 3.35
N ARG A 68 13.10 -11.87 2.04
CA ARG A 68 13.82 -10.80 1.32
C ARG A 68 13.50 -9.42 1.90
N ILE A 69 12.23 -9.15 2.22
CA ILE A 69 11.81 -7.90 2.86
C ILE A 69 12.45 -7.76 4.25
N ALA A 70 12.50 -8.85 5.04
CA ALA A 70 13.11 -8.84 6.36
C ALA A 70 14.64 -8.61 6.31
N GLU A 71 15.35 -9.33 5.43
CA GLU A 71 16.79 -9.17 5.19
C GLU A 71 17.16 -7.76 4.72
N ARG A 72 16.24 -7.11 3.99
CA ARG A 72 16.41 -5.76 3.46
C ARG A 72 15.50 -4.73 4.12
N SER A 73 15.14 -4.97 5.38
CA SER A 73 14.32 -4.05 6.15
C SER A 73 14.95 -2.66 6.18
N LEU A 74 14.15 -1.62 5.92
CA LEU A 74 14.62 -0.22 5.97
C LEU A 74 15.21 0.12 7.34
N LEU A 75 14.68 -0.44 8.43
CA LEU A 75 15.19 -0.21 9.78
C LEU A 75 16.61 -0.76 10.00
N LEU A 76 17.06 -1.72 9.18
CA LEU A 76 18.46 -2.21 9.21
C LEU A 76 19.41 -1.26 8.48
N HIS A 77 18.90 -0.35 7.65
CA HIS A 77 19.75 0.60 6.93
C HIS A 77 20.46 1.56 7.92
N PRO A 78 21.75 1.86 7.72
CA PRO A 78 22.51 2.71 8.64
C PRO A 78 21.88 4.11 8.88
N PHE A 79 21.20 4.68 7.88
CA PHE A 79 20.34 5.86 8.04
C PHE A 79 19.33 5.74 9.21
N TYR A 80 18.52 4.67 9.27
CA TYR A 80 17.55 4.48 10.36
C TYR A 80 18.22 4.07 11.68
N GLN A 81 19.35 3.39 11.62
CA GLN A 81 20.19 3.13 12.78
C GLN A 81 20.73 4.44 13.39
N ALA A 82 21.12 5.41 12.56
CA ALA A 82 21.51 6.74 13.02
C ALA A 82 20.29 7.53 13.54
N TRP A 83 19.13 7.43 12.87
CA TRP A 83 17.87 8.04 13.30
C TRP A 83 17.49 7.65 14.73
N THR A 84 17.43 6.34 14.99
CA THR A 84 17.03 5.77 16.29
C THR A 84 18.00 6.09 17.44
N ARG A 85 19.22 6.51 17.10
CA ARG A 85 20.24 6.97 18.06
C ARG A 85 20.34 8.49 18.16
N GLY A 86 19.52 9.25 17.43
CA GLY A 86 19.60 10.72 17.39
C GLY A 86 20.89 11.25 16.74
N LYS A 87 21.51 10.45 15.87
CA LYS A 87 22.81 10.77 15.23
C LYS A 87 22.68 11.37 13.84
N LEU A 88 21.47 11.52 13.28
CA LEU A 88 21.28 12.22 12.00
C LEU A 88 21.39 13.73 12.22
N PRO A 89 22.24 14.44 11.46
CA PRO A 89 22.21 15.90 11.42
C PRO A 89 20.85 16.41 10.96
N ARG A 90 20.41 17.58 11.47
CA ARG A 90 19.15 18.21 11.02
C ARG A 90 19.15 18.49 9.51
N THR A 91 20.30 18.76 8.91
CA THR A 91 20.44 18.92 7.45
C THR A 91 20.12 17.63 6.70
N ALA A 92 20.57 16.48 7.21
CA ALA A 92 20.26 15.16 6.63
C ALA A 92 18.76 14.84 6.71
N LEU A 93 18.12 15.15 7.83
CA LEU A 93 16.66 15.00 7.99
C LEU A 93 15.88 15.86 6.99
N ARG A 94 16.28 17.13 6.83
CA ARG A 94 15.66 18.05 5.89
C ARG A 94 15.81 17.59 4.44
N ASP A 95 16.99 17.12 4.05
CA ASP A 95 17.20 16.60 2.69
C ASP A 95 16.45 15.28 2.45
N TYR A 96 16.41 14.40 3.45
CA TYR A 96 15.56 13.22 3.41
C TYR A 96 14.09 13.59 3.19
N ALA A 97 13.58 14.59 3.93
CA ALA A 97 12.20 15.05 3.81
C ALA A 97 11.89 15.62 2.42
N ARG A 98 12.81 16.42 1.86
CA ARG A 98 12.71 16.95 0.48
C ARG A 98 12.64 15.84 -0.55
N GLN A 99 13.57 14.89 -0.49
CA GLN A 99 13.65 13.83 -1.49
C GLN A 99 12.50 12.83 -1.39
N TYR A 100 12.17 12.41 -0.17
CA TYR A 100 11.13 11.40 0.05
C TYR A 100 9.72 11.95 -0.21
N TYR A 101 9.50 13.26 -0.11
CA TYR A 101 8.23 13.89 -0.54
C TYR A 101 7.87 13.49 -1.97
N HIS A 102 8.83 13.47 -2.89
CA HIS A 102 8.55 13.11 -4.29
C HIS A 102 8.16 11.64 -4.47
N HIS A 103 8.64 10.75 -3.59
CA HIS A 103 8.17 9.38 -3.56
C HIS A 103 6.73 9.30 -3.06
N VAL A 104 6.40 9.99 -1.96
CA VAL A 104 5.04 10.08 -1.39
C VAL A 104 4.06 10.67 -2.42
N ALA A 105 4.42 11.79 -3.03
CA ALA A 105 3.60 12.45 -4.06
C ALA A 105 3.43 11.60 -5.33
N ALA A 106 4.35 10.68 -5.62
CA ALA A 106 4.25 9.77 -6.76
C ALA A 106 3.54 8.45 -6.43
N PHE A 107 3.36 8.10 -5.16
CA PHE A 107 2.77 6.83 -4.73
C PHE A 107 1.38 6.55 -5.32
N PRO A 108 0.43 7.52 -5.35
CA PRO A 108 -0.85 7.38 -6.04
C PRO A 108 -0.73 6.96 -7.53
N THR A 109 0.36 7.36 -8.19
CA THR A 109 0.60 7.02 -9.61
C THR A 109 1.04 5.57 -9.80
N TYR A 110 1.61 4.92 -8.78
CA TYR A 110 1.96 3.50 -8.83
C TYR A 110 0.68 2.66 -8.70
N LEU A 111 -0.17 3.02 -7.74
CA LEU A 111 -1.50 2.44 -7.55
C LEU A 111 -2.34 2.57 -8.82
N SER A 112 -2.41 3.78 -9.40
CA SER A 112 -3.15 4.02 -10.64
C SER A 112 -2.64 3.19 -11.82
N ALA A 113 -1.31 3.03 -11.94
CA ALA A 113 -0.71 2.19 -12.98
C ALA A 113 -1.13 0.72 -12.83
N LEU A 114 -1.05 0.17 -11.61
CA LEU A 114 -1.46 -1.21 -11.34
C LEU A 114 -2.97 -1.41 -11.52
N HIS A 115 -3.78 -0.45 -11.07
CA HIS A 115 -5.23 -0.47 -11.23
C HIS A 115 -5.64 -0.55 -12.71
N ALA A 116 -5.01 0.25 -13.57
CA ALA A 116 -5.26 0.24 -15.01
C ALA A 116 -4.73 -1.02 -15.71
N HIS A 117 -3.71 -1.67 -15.15
CA HIS A 117 -3.05 -2.84 -15.74
C HIS A 117 -3.81 -4.17 -15.50
N THR A 118 -4.70 -4.25 -14.50
CA THR A 118 -5.33 -5.50 -14.08
C THR A 118 -6.81 -5.63 -14.42
N GLU A 119 -7.21 -6.82 -14.88
CA GLU A 119 -8.62 -7.19 -15.06
C GLU A 119 -9.27 -7.82 -13.82
N ASP A 120 -8.49 -8.19 -12.80
CA ASP A 120 -9.04 -8.74 -11.55
C ASP A 120 -9.71 -7.64 -10.73
N GLN A 121 -11.05 -7.70 -10.66
CA GLN A 121 -11.86 -6.74 -9.93
C GLN A 121 -11.52 -6.69 -8.42
N ARG A 122 -11.04 -7.79 -7.82
CA ARG A 122 -10.64 -7.81 -6.41
C ARG A 122 -9.42 -6.93 -6.19
N VAL A 123 -8.42 -7.05 -7.06
CA VAL A 123 -7.23 -6.20 -7.05
C VAL A 123 -7.65 -4.74 -7.28
N ARG A 124 -8.46 -4.45 -8.32
CA ARG A 124 -8.91 -3.08 -8.60
C ARG A 124 -9.63 -2.42 -7.43
N ARG A 125 -10.51 -3.15 -6.72
CA ARG A 125 -11.23 -2.61 -5.56
C ARG A 125 -10.29 -2.25 -4.41
N HIS A 126 -9.32 -3.10 -4.12
CA HIS A 126 -8.32 -2.81 -3.10
C HIS A 126 -7.45 -1.62 -3.49
N ILE A 127 -6.90 -1.61 -4.70
CA ILE A 127 -6.05 -0.51 -5.17
C ILE A 127 -6.83 0.82 -5.23
N LEU A 128 -8.13 0.80 -5.55
CA LEU A 128 -8.98 1.99 -5.49
C LEU A 128 -9.14 2.51 -4.06
N ALA A 129 -9.35 1.62 -3.07
CA ALA A 129 -9.45 2.02 -1.68
C ALA A 129 -8.14 2.64 -1.19
N ASN A 130 -7.01 1.96 -1.45
CA ASN A 130 -5.67 2.46 -1.13
C ASN A 130 -5.43 3.85 -1.79
N LEU A 131 -5.77 4.00 -3.08
CA LEU A 131 -5.63 5.28 -3.79
C LEU A 131 -6.46 6.42 -3.17
N VAL A 132 -7.66 6.11 -2.67
CA VAL A 132 -8.51 7.09 -1.97
C VAL A 132 -7.86 7.51 -0.65
N ASP A 133 -7.32 6.57 0.12
CA ASP A 133 -6.63 6.87 1.38
C ASP A 133 -5.37 7.72 1.14
N GLU A 134 -4.63 7.45 0.07
CA GLU A 134 -3.41 8.19 -0.29
C GLU A 134 -3.65 9.61 -0.81
N GLU A 135 -4.62 9.80 -1.71
CA GLU A 135 -4.70 11.03 -2.53
C GLU A 135 -5.95 11.87 -2.29
N ALA A 136 -7.05 11.28 -1.80
CA ALA A 136 -8.31 11.99 -1.65
C ALA A 136 -8.37 12.82 -0.35
N GLY A 137 -9.20 13.87 -0.37
CA GLY A 137 -9.44 14.70 0.81
C GLY A 137 -8.35 15.76 1.05
N ASN A 138 -8.42 16.39 2.22
CA ASN A 138 -7.48 17.40 2.67
C ASN A 138 -7.45 17.44 4.22
N PRO A 139 -6.30 17.18 4.87
CA PRO A 139 -5.01 16.85 4.26
C PRO A 139 -4.99 15.40 3.74
N ASN A 140 -4.44 15.19 2.54
CA ASN A 140 -4.07 13.85 2.03
C ASN A 140 -2.62 13.50 2.44
N HIS A 141 -2.12 12.32 2.05
CA HIS A 141 -0.79 11.86 2.48
C HIS A 141 0.36 12.80 2.04
N PRO A 142 0.40 13.30 0.79
CA PRO A 142 1.35 14.34 0.40
C PRO A 142 1.24 15.63 1.24
N ASP A 143 0.03 16.10 1.56
CA ASP A 143 -0.17 17.26 2.43
C ASP A 143 0.37 17.03 3.85
N LEU A 144 0.10 15.86 4.43
CA LEU A 144 0.63 15.46 5.74
C LEU A 144 2.17 15.39 5.74
N TRP A 145 2.78 14.93 4.64
CA TRP A 145 4.24 14.93 4.52
C TRP A 145 4.81 16.35 4.47
N LEU A 146 4.12 17.28 3.80
CA LEU A 146 4.52 18.68 3.76
C LEU A 146 4.43 19.34 5.14
N GLN A 147 3.40 19.02 5.94
CA GLN A 147 3.31 19.48 7.33
C GLN A 147 4.49 18.98 8.19
N PHE A 148 4.91 17.72 7.99
CA PHE A 148 6.12 17.18 8.61
C PHE A 148 7.38 17.97 8.17
N ALA A 149 7.53 18.23 6.88
CA ALA A 149 8.66 19.01 6.36
C ALA A 149 8.68 20.45 6.92
N GLU A 150 7.53 21.11 6.98
CA GLU A 150 7.36 22.46 7.55
C GLU A 150 7.72 22.50 9.04
N SER A 151 7.38 21.46 9.79
CA SER A 151 7.76 21.32 11.21
C SER A 151 9.28 21.24 11.41
N MET A 152 10.05 20.86 10.37
CA MET A 152 11.52 20.90 10.36
C MET A 152 12.10 22.22 9.85
N GLY A 153 11.26 23.23 9.63
CA GLY A 153 11.65 24.54 9.13
C GLY A 153 11.88 24.57 7.63
N LEU A 154 11.25 23.66 6.87
CA LEU A 154 11.22 23.74 5.42
C LEU A 154 10.03 24.58 4.92
N CYS A 155 10.16 25.34 3.84
CA CYS A 155 9.01 25.89 3.15
C CYS A 155 8.37 24.87 2.19
N ARG A 156 7.09 25.05 1.88
CA ARG A 156 6.38 24.13 0.98
C ARG A 156 7.00 24.15 -0.42
N GLU A 157 7.30 25.32 -0.97
CA GLU A 157 7.83 25.42 -2.34
C GLU A 157 9.23 24.82 -2.48
N GLU A 158 10.09 24.87 -1.45
CA GLU A 158 11.42 24.26 -1.53
C GLU A 158 11.37 22.73 -1.50
N VAL A 159 10.32 22.15 -0.91
CA VAL A 159 10.11 20.71 -0.90
C VAL A 159 9.48 20.27 -2.23
N THR A 160 8.44 20.94 -2.69
CA THR A 160 7.71 20.52 -3.90
C THR A 160 8.51 20.72 -5.18
N ASN A 161 9.41 21.71 -5.21
CA ASN A 161 10.24 22.03 -6.38
C ASN A 161 11.69 21.55 -6.24
N ALA A 162 12.00 20.70 -5.24
CA ALA A 162 13.35 20.19 -5.07
C ALA A 162 13.80 19.42 -6.32
N GLU A 163 15.05 19.61 -6.72
CA GLU A 163 15.66 18.78 -7.76
C GLU A 163 15.78 17.34 -7.25
N LEU A 164 15.30 16.40 -8.06
CA LEU A 164 15.37 14.98 -7.72
C LEU A 164 16.81 14.52 -7.75
N TRP A 165 17.24 13.85 -6.69
CA TRP A 165 18.47 13.08 -6.76
C TRP A 165 18.30 11.86 -7.68
N PRO A 166 19.39 11.38 -8.30
CA PRO A 166 19.33 10.18 -9.15
C PRO A 166 18.71 8.97 -8.45
N GLU A 167 18.96 8.81 -7.15
CA GLU A 167 18.40 7.72 -6.35
C GLU A 167 16.87 7.84 -6.18
N THR A 168 16.37 9.06 -5.96
CA THR A 168 14.93 9.36 -5.85
C THR A 168 14.22 9.18 -7.19
N GLU A 169 14.81 9.69 -8.28
CA GLU A 169 14.27 9.50 -9.62
C GLU A 169 14.22 8.00 -9.99
N ASN A 170 15.27 7.26 -9.67
CA ASN A 170 15.33 5.82 -9.93
C ASN A 170 14.26 5.05 -9.13
N LEU A 171 14.04 5.39 -7.86
CA LEU A 171 12.99 4.80 -7.04
C LEU A 171 11.61 4.98 -7.68
N ILE A 172 11.24 6.21 -8.02
CA ILE A 172 9.95 6.55 -8.63
C ILE A 172 9.78 5.83 -9.98
N ARG A 173 10.82 5.85 -10.81
CA ARG A 173 10.83 5.16 -12.11
C ARG A 173 10.65 3.65 -11.95
N THR A 174 11.29 3.06 -10.94
CA THR A 174 11.25 1.61 -10.69
C THR A 174 9.85 1.16 -10.29
N PHE A 175 9.22 1.84 -9.33
CA PHE A 175 7.83 1.57 -8.95
C PHE A 175 6.88 1.68 -10.14
N ARG A 176 6.95 2.79 -10.90
CA ARG A 176 6.10 2.99 -12.08
C ARG A 176 6.29 1.89 -13.12
N ARG A 177 7.54 1.52 -13.42
CA ARG A 177 7.85 0.48 -14.39
C ARG A 177 7.26 -0.86 -13.96
N ILE A 178 7.49 -1.28 -12.71
CA ILE A 178 7.01 -2.58 -12.22
C ILE A 178 5.47 -2.61 -12.19
N CYS A 179 4.83 -1.56 -11.68
CA CYS A 179 3.37 -1.52 -11.58
C CYS A 179 2.65 -1.41 -12.94
N ARG A 180 3.32 -0.87 -13.97
CA ARG A 180 2.76 -0.69 -15.31
C ARG A 180 3.05 -1.83 -16.28
N GLU A 181 4.27 -2.38 -16.21
CA GLU A 181 4.83 -3.28 -17.23
C GLU A 181 5.09 -4.69 -16.70
N GLY A 182 5.23 -4.85 -15.38
CA GLY A 182 5.36 -6.16 -14.73
C GLY A 182 4.03 -6.91 -14.68
N SER A 183 4.08 -8.17 -14.27
CA SER A 183 2.86 -8.93 -13.97
C SER A 183 2.08 -8.28 -12.83
N VAL A 184 0.78 -8.55 -12.75
CA VAL A 184 -0.07 -8.08 -11.63
C VAL A 184 0.52 -8.51 -10.28
N ALA A 185 1.08 -9.72 -10.19
CA ALA A 185 1.73 -10.21 -8.97
C ALA A 185 3.02 -9.42 -8.65
N GLN A 186 3.82 -9.05 -9.65
CA GLN A 186 4.99 -8.17 -9.46
C GLN A 186 4.57 -6.78 -8.96
N GLY A 187 3.49 -6.22 -9.50
CA GLY A 187 2.93 -4.94 -9.04
C GLY A 187 2.45 -4.98 -7.59
N ILE A 188 1.65 -5.99 -7.22
CA ILE A 188 1.19 -6.17 -5.83
C ILE A 188 2.39 -6.39 -4.90
N ALA A 189 3.35 -7.23 -5.29
CA ALA A 189 4.53 -7.48 -4.47
C ALA A 189 5.42 -6.24 -4.31
N ALA A 190 5.48 -5.36 -5.30
CA ALA A 190 6.22 -4.10 -5.21
C ALA A 190 5.62 -3.16 -4.17
N LEU A 191 4.29 -3.01 -4.15
CA LEU A 191 3.58 -2.21 -3.14
C LEU A 191 3.73 -2.84 -1.75
N TYR A 192 3.48 -4.15 -1.65
CA TYR A 192 3.64 -4.92 -0.41
C TYR A 192 5.04 -4.82 0.18
N ALA A 193 6.09 -4.90 -0.64
CA ALA A 193 7.48 -4.78 -0.20
C ALA A 193 7.77 -3.43 0.46
N TYR A 194 7.04 -2.37 0.12
CA TYR A 194 7.13 -1.06 0.75
C TYR A 194 6.17 -0.94 1.95
N GLU A 195 4.86 -1.05 1.72
CA GLU A 195 3.81 -0.77 2.71
C GLU A 195 3.92 -1.70 3.93
N SER A 196 4.35 -2.95 3.77
CA SER A 196 4.55 -3.88 4.91
C SER A 196 5.61 -3.41 5.91
N GLN A 197 6.53 -2.53 5.49
CA GLN A 197 7.58 -2.01 6.36
C GLN A 197 7.17 -0.72 7.07
N ILE A 198 6.21 0.02 6.51
CA ILE A 198 5.91 1.39 6.93
C ILE A 198 5.39 1.48 8.36
N PRO A 199 4.54 0.59 8.89
CA PRO A 199 4.08 0.73 10.27
C PRO A 199 5.22 0.79 11.28
N LYS A 200 6.19 -0.13 11.18
CA LYS A 200 7.37 -0.15 12.08
C LYS A 200 8.32 1.01 11.82
N VAL A 201 8.46 1.43 10.56
CA VAL A 201 9.25 2.61 10.20
C VAL A 201 8.63 3.88 10.77
N ALA A 202 7.31 4.04 10.69
CA ALA A 202 6.56 5.16 11.24
C ALA A 202 6.68 5.22 12.77
N GLU A 203 6.50 4.10 13.47
CA GLU A 203 6.74 3.98 14.92
C GLU A 203 8.17 4.43 15.29
N SER A 204 9.17 3.93 14.56
CA SER A 204 10.57 4.34 14.75
C SER A 204 10.81 5.82 14.45
N LYS A 205 10.13 6.38 13.45
CA LYS A 205 10.25 7.80 13.10
C LYS A 205 9.71 8.67 14.23
N ILE A 206 8.49 8.40 14.69
CA ILE A 206 7.86 9.10 15.82
C ILE A 206 8.79 9.09 17.04
N GLY A 207 9.22 7.90 17.48
CA GLY A 207 10.07 7.80 18.67
C GLY A 207 11.41 8.55 18.54
N GLY A 208 11.99 8.62 17.34
CA GLY A 208 13.20 9.41 17.12
C GLY A 208 12.96 10.92 17.09
N LEU A 209 11.87 11.36 16.43
CA LEU A 209 11.48 12.77 16.31
C LEU A 209 11.19 13.40 17.67
N GLU A 210 10.40 12.72 18.49
CA GLU A 210 10.04 13.14 19.84
C GLU A 210 11.29 13.19 20.73
N LYS A 211 12.09 12.12 20.74
CA LYS A 211 13.20 11.96 21.69
C LYS A 211 14.42 12.82 21.38
N PHE A 212 14.78 13.01 20.11
CA PHE A 212 16.06 13.58 19.74
C PHE A 212 15.96 14.91 18.97
N TYR A 213 14.82 15.19 18.34
CA TYR A 213 14.69 16.35 17.46
C TYR A 213 13.72 17.42 17.98
N GLY A 214 12.98 17.12 19.04
CA GLY A 214 12.02 18.03 19.67
C GLY A 214 10.76 18.23 18.84
N LEU A 215 10.39 17.22 18.03
CA LEU A 215 9.26 17.26 17.11
C LEU A 215 8.14 16.35 17.63
N ASP A 216 7.25 16.92 18.43
CA ASP A 216 6.10 16.25 19.07
C ASP A 216 4.81 17.07 18.89
N THR A 217 4.57 17.55 17.66
CA THR A 217 3.34 18.26 17.33
C THR A 217 2.45 17.37 16.44
N PRO A 218 1.13 17.62 16.39
CA PRO A 218 0.26 16.96 15.44
C PRO A 218 0.75 17.07 14.00
N ASP A 219 1.21 18.25 13.59
CA ASP A 219 1.71 18.51 12.23
C ASP A 219 3.01 17.75 11.93
N ALA A 220 3.92 17.64 12.91
CA ALA A 220 5.17 16.92 12.74
C ALA A 220 4.99 15.40 12.65
N LEU A 221 3.95 14.86 13.29
CA LEU A 221 3.75 13.42 13.48
C LEU A 221 2.56 12.85 12.70
N GLY A 222 1.71 13.71 12.11
CA GLY A 222 0.44 13.35 11.49
C GLY A 222 0.58 12.30 10.40
N TYR A 223 1.51 12.50 9.46
CA TYR A 223 1.81 11.53 8.40
C TYR A 223 2.12 10.14 8.98
N PHE A 224 3.04 10.06 9.94
CA PHE A 224 3.48 8.79 10.51
C PHE A 224 2.37 8.10 11.30
N ARG A 225 1.55 8.86 12.05
CA ARG A 225 0.45 8.29 12.83
C ARG A 225 -0.61 7.64 11.94
N VAL A 226 -0.94 8.24 10.79
CA VAL A 226 -1.88 7.66 9.84
C VAL A 226 -1.32 6.35 9.24
N HIS A 227 -0.06 6.35 8.82
CA HIS A 227 0.56 5.19 8.17
C HIS A 227 0.83 4.00 9.12
N ILE A 228 0.73 4.17 10.44
CA ILE A 228 0.79 3.02 11.37
C ILE A 228 -0.43 2.11 11.16
N GLU A 229 -1.62 2.68 11.01
CA GLU A 229 -2.86 1.89 10.89
C GLU A 229 -3.25 1.64 9.43
N ALA A 230 -3.10 2.63 8.54
CA ALA A 230 -3.43 2.48 7.12
C ALA A 230 -2.62 1.35 6.48
N ASP A 231 -1.29 1.41 6.58
CA ASP A 231 -0.41 0.45 5.91
C ASP A 231 -0.42 -0.94 6.57
N ARG A 232 -0.91 -1.08 7.82
CA ARG A 232 -1.22 -2.40 8.39
C ARG A 232 -2.36 -3.08 7.63
N GLU A 233 -3.40 -2.34 7.29
CA GLU A 233 -4.52 -2.87 6.51
C GLU A 233 -4.14 -3.05 5.04
N HIS A 234 -3.45 -2.08 4.44
CA HIS A 234 -3.00 -2.19 3.05
C HIS A 234 -2.12 -3.42 2.86
N SER A 235 -1.04 -3.53 3.63
CA SER A 235 -0.11 -4.66 3.51
C SER A 235 -0.75 -6.01 3.84
N ARG A 236 -1.75 -6.06 4.73
CA ARG A 236 -2.53 -7.28 4.98
C ARG A 236 -3.28 -7.73 3.74
N VAL A 237 -4.00 -6.82 3.08
CA VAL A 237 -4.79 -7.14 1.88
C VAL A 237 -3.88 -7.45 0.69
N GLU A 238 -2.79 -6.72 0.52
CA GLU A 238 -1.80 -6.98 -0.53
C GLU A 238 -1.17 -8.36 -0.37
N ARG A 239 -0.81 -8.75 0.86
CA ARG A 239 -0.32 -10.08 1.16
C ARG A 239 -1.32 -11.17 0.76
N GLU A 240 -2.60 -11.00 1.07
CA GLU A 240 -3.66 -11.94 0.69
C GLU A 240 -3.85 -12.03 -0.84
N LEU A 241 -3.81 -10.88 -1.52
CA LEU A 241 -3.88 -10.82 -2.98
C LEU A 241 -2.66 -11.48 -3.61
N LEU A 242 -1.47 -11.25 -3.07
CA LEU A 242 -0.23 -11.88 -3.51
C LEU A 242 -0.29 -13.39 -3.32
N GLU A 243 -0.66 -13.87 -2.13
CA GLU A 243 -0.83 -15.30 -1.85
C GLU A 243 -1.77 -15.99 -2.86
N SER A 244 -2.84 -15.30 -3.24
CA SER A 244 -3.84 -15.85 -4.17
C SER A 244 -3.43 -15.79 -5.65
N SER A 245 -2.52 -14.87 -6.03
CA SER A 245 -2.09 -14.64 -7.41
C SER A 245 -0.72 -15.26 -7.73
N LEU A 246 0.10 -15.52 -6.71
CA LEU A 246 1.42 -16.10 -6.87
C LEU A 246 1.30 -17.51 -7.44
N ASN A 247 2.05 -17.76 -8.51
CA ASN A 247 2.22 -19.08 -9.07
C ASN A 247 3.72 -19.39 -9.19
N THR A 248 4.04 -20.67 -9.32
CA THR A 248 5.41 -21.16 -9.25
C THR A 248 6.29 -20.70 -10.40
N GLU A 249 5.68 -20.42 -11.56
CA GLU A 249 6.39 -19.98 -12.76
C GLU A 249 6.81 -18.51 -12.65
N ASP A 250 6.04 -17.68 -11.94
CA ASP A 250 6.31 -16.25 -11.76
C ASP A 250 7.06 -15.91 -10.45
N ALA A 251 7.11 -16.84 -9.49
CA ALA A 251 7.71 -16.62 -8.17
C ALA A 251 9.12 -16.00 -8.21
N ARG A 252 9.96 -16.43 -9.15
CA ARG A 252 11.30 -15.86 -9.35
C ARG A 252 11.24 -14.40 -9.81
N ASN A 253 10.43 -14.08 -10.82
CA ASN A 253 10.32 -12.71 -11.34
C ASN A 253 9.66 -11.76 -10.31
N VAL A 254 8.74 -12.27 -9.49
CA VAL A 254 8.15 -11.53 -8.36
C VAL A 254 9.21 -11.24 -7.31
N THR A 255 10.03 -12.22 -6.94
CA THR A 255 11.14 -12.02 -6.00
C THR A 255 12.16 -11.01 -6.55
N GLU A 256 12.50 -11.09 -7.84
CA GLU A 256 13.39 -10.11 -8.50
C GLU A 256 12.80 -8.69 -8.50
N ALA A 257 11.48 -8.55 -8.70
CA ALA A 257 10.80 -7.26 -8.60
C ALA A 257 10.87 -6.68 -7.18
N VAL A 258 10.63 -7.51 -6.16
CA VAL A 258 10.75 -7.14 -4.74
C VAL A 258 12.18 -6.69 -4.43
N ASP A 259 13.19 -7.47 -4.82
CA ASP A 259 14.60 -7.10 -4.61
C ASP A 259 14.95 -5.78 -5.29
N THR A 260 14.42 -5.53 -6.50
CA THR A 260 14.63 -4.27 -7.21
C THR A 260 14.05 -3.08 -6.43
N ILE A 261 12.84 -3.22 -5.88
CA ILE A 261 12.18 -2.19 -5.06
C ILE A 261 12.95 -1.95 -3.77
N LEU A 262 13.29 -3.01 -3.03
CA LEU A 262 14.03 -2.94 -1.78
C LEU A 262 15.39 -2.24 -1.98
N ASN A 263 16.11 -2.58 -3.05
CA ASN A 263 17.37 -1.94 -3.39
C ASN A 263 17.18 -0.46 -3.74
N SER A 264 16.16 -0.10 -4.52
CA SER A 264 15.91 1.32 -4.83
C SER A 264 15.52 2.16 -3.62
N LEU A 265 14.81 1.58 -2.64
CA LEU A 265 14.50 2.24 -1.37
C LEU A 265 15.77 2.43 -0.53
N TRP A 266 16.62 1.40 -0.48
CA TRP A 266 17.94 1.48 0.17
C TRP A 266 18.83 2.53 -0.49
N ASP A 267 18.83 2.62 -1.81
CA ASP A 267 19.66 3.58 -2.56
C ASP A 267 19.29 5.02 -2.23
N LEU A 268 18.00 5.34 -2.06
CA LEU A 268 17.57 6.66 -1.60
C LEU A 268 18.18 6.99 -0.24
N LEU A 269 18.11 6.07 0.72
CA LEU A 269 18.66 6.26 2.07
C LEU A 269 20.20 6.36 2.04
N SER A 270 20.84 5.52 1.24
CA SER A 270 22.29 5.55 1.00
C SER A 270 22.72 6.88 0.33
N GLY A 271 21.86 7.45 -0.51
CA GLY A 271 22.06 8.76 -1.11
C GLY A 271 22.11 9.87 -0.06
N VAL A 272 21.25 9.80 0.96
CA VAL A 272 21.30 10.73 2.11
C VAL A 272 22.56 10.50 2.93
N CYS A 273 22.91 9.23 3.21
CA CYS A 273 24.13 8.90 3.94
C CYS A 273 25.39 9.53 3.34
N ARG A 274 25.60 9.30 2.04
CA ARG A 274 26.79 9.77 1.32
C ARG A 274 26.92 11.28 1.33
N ARG A 275 25.80 12.02 1.31
CA ARG A 275 25.78 13.48 1.25
C ARG A 275 25.97 14.13 2.61
N HIS A 276 25.81 13.38 3.70
CA HIS A 276 25.88 13.89 5.08
C HIS A 276 26.89 13.13 5.95
N ASP A 277 27.83 12.42 5.32
CA ASP A 277 28.90 11.65 5.98
C ASP A 277 28.41 10.74 7.11
N ILE A 278 27.23 10.13 6.92
CA ILE A 278 26.69 9.13 7.84
C ILE A 278 27.35 7.80 7.50
N GLU A 279 27.89 7.11 8.49
CA GLU A 279 28.55 5.82 8.31
C GLU A 279 27.55 4.78 7.79
N CYS A 280 27.68 4.45 6.51
CA CYS A 280 26.91 3.51 5.71
C CYS A 280 27.92 2.76 4.82
#